data_AF-A0A3M1BAN2-F1
#
_entry.id   AF-A0A3M1BAN2-F1
#
_cell.length_a   1.000
_cell.length_b   1.000
_cell.length_c   1.000
_cell.angle_alpha   90.00
_cell.angle_beta   90.00
_cell.angle_gamma   90.00
#
_symmetry.space_group_name_H-M   'P 1'
#
loop_
_entity.id
_entity.type
_entity.pdbx_description
1 polymer ?
#
loop_
_entity_poly.entity_id
_entity_poly.type
_entity_poly.pdbx_seq_one_letter_code
_entity_poly.pdbx_strand_id
1 'polypeptide(L)' 'MKAILTIILLVLSNTFMTLAWYGHLKFKEMKWFENLPLLGIIAISWGIAFFEYCLMVPANRLGFKGNGGPFTLVELKV' A
#
# COMPACT_ATOMS: atom_id res chain seq x y z
N MET A 1 10.95 -7.49 -18.55
CA MET A 1 11.13 -7.56 -17.08
C MET A 1 10.41 -6.46 -16.31
N LYS A 2 10.35 -5.20 -16.79
CA LYS A 2 9.68 -4.09 -16.08
C LYS A 2 8.20 -4.35 -15.75
N ALA A 3 7.44 -5.00 -16.64
CA ALA A 3 6.02 -5.31 -16.43
C ALA A 3 5.77 -6.14 -15.17
N ILE A 4 6.47 -7.29 -15.04
CA ILE A 4 6.31 -8.21 -13.92
C ILE A 4 6.70 -7.54 -12.60
N LEU A 5 7.82 -6.80 -12.59
CA LEU A 5 8.28 -6.08 -11.41
C LEU A 5 7.26 -5.03 -10.96
N THR A 6 6.71 -4.24 -11.89
CA THR A 6 5.65 -3.28 -11.58
C THR A 6 4.43 -3.97 -10.97
N ILE A 7 3.94 -5.06 -11.58
CA ILE A 7 2.77 -5.80 -11.06
C ILE A 7 3.03 -6.31 -9.63
N ILE A 8 4.19 -6.92 -9.38
CA ILE A 8 4.54 -7.42 -8.04
C ILE A 8 4.55 -6.28 -7.02
N LEU A 9 5.17 -5.14 -7.34
CA LEU A 9 5.20 -3.99 -6.45
C LEU A 9 3.81 -3.43 -6.18
N LEU A 10 2.96 -3.34 -7.20
CA LEU A 10 1.56 -2.90 -7.09
C LEU A 10 0.73 -3.83 -6.19
N VAL A 11 0.85 -5.14 -6.37
CA VAL A 11 0.17 -6.13 -5.52
C VAL A 11 0.64 -6.04 -4.07
N LEU A 12 1.96 -5.90 -3.85
CA LEU A 12 2.51 -5.75 -2.51
C LEU A 12 2.03 -4.44 -1.86
N SER A 13 2.05 -3.30 -2.56
CA SER A 13 1.50 -2.04 -2.04
C SER A 13 0.02 -2.17 -1.68
N ASN A 14 -0.80 -2.77 -2.56
CA ASN A 14 -2.23 -2.95 -2.28
C ASN A 14 -2.51 -3.81 -1.03
N THR A 15 -1.61 -4.75 -0.72
CA THR A 15 -1.67 -5.52 0.53
C THR A 15 -1.50 -4.59 1.74
N PHE A 16 -0.51 -3.69 1.73
CA PHE A 16 -0.32 -2.70 2.79
C PHE A 16 -1.50 -1.72 2.87
N MET A 17 -2.08 -1.31 1.74
CA MET A 17 -3.28 -0.46 1.74
C MET A 17 -4.46 -1.13 2.45
N THR A 18 -4.70 -2.40 2.14
CA THR A 18 -5.76 -3.21 2.78
C THR A 18 -5.52 -3.33 4.28
N LEU A 19 -4.27 -3.54 4.70
CA LEU A 19 -3.91 -3.59 6.12
C LEU A 19 -4.11 -2.23 6.82
N ALA A 20 -3.76 -1.12 6.17
CA ALA A 20 -3.95 0.22 6.72
C ALA A 20 -5.44 0.58 6.88
N TRP A 21 -6.30 0.19 5.94
CA TRP A 21 -7.74 0.48 6.00
C TRP A 21 -8.53 -0.44 6.92
N TYR A 22 -8.24 -1.73 6.92
CA TYR A 22 -9.09 -2.73 7.61
C TYR A 22 -8.39 -3.43 8.77
N GLY A 23 -7.07 -3.39 8.85
CA GLY A 23 -6.30 -4.06 9.91
C GLY A 23 -6.71 -3.58 11.30
N HIS A 24 -7.02 -2.30 11.44
CA HIS A 24 -7.47 -1.73 12.71
C HIS A 24 -8.81 -2.26 13.22
N LEU A 25 -9.67 -2.78 12.34
CA LEU A 25 -10.93 -3.42 12.74
C LEU A 25 -10.65 -4.73 13.47
N LYS A 26 -9.60 -5.47 13.06
CA LYS A 26 -9.12 -6.68 13.75
C LYS A 26 -8.29 -6.38 14.99
N PHE A 27 -7.67 -5.20 15.11
CA PHE A 27 -6.92 -4.83 16.31
C PHE A 27 -7.81 -4.83 17.57
N LYS A 28 -9.11 -4.58 17.40
CA LYS A 28 -10.08 -4.68 18.49
C LYS A 28 -10.26 -6.10 19.06
N GLU A 29 -9.94 -7.13 18.27
CA GLU A 29 -9.96 -8.54 18.70
C GLU A 29 -8.63 -8.97 19.35
N MET A 30 -7.57 -8.18 19.18
CA MET A 30 -6.26 -8.45 19.75
C MET A 30 -6.16 -7.78 21.13
N LYS A 31 -5.97 -8.58 22.19
CA LYS A 31 -5.83 -8.10 23.58
C LYS A 31 -4.81 -6.98 23.80
N TRP A 32 -3.79 -6.88 22.93
CA TRP A 32 -2.76 -5.85 23.02
C TRP A 32 -3.18 -4.48 22.44
N PHE A 33 -4.21 -4.45 21.58
CA PHE A 33 -4.69 -3.23 20.92
C PHE A 33 -6.14 -2.86 21.26
N GLU A 34 -6.80 -3.59 22.16
CA GLU A 34 -8.21 -3.41 22.53
C GLU A 34 -8.52 -1.99 23.04
N ASN A 35 -7.56 -1.37 23.75
CA ASN A 35 -7.70 -0.02 24.33
C ASN A 35 -6.93 1.07 23.59
N LEU A 36 -6.55 0.84 22.33
CA LEU A 36 -5.81 1.85 21.58
C LEU A 36 -6.70 3.08 21.30
N PRO A 37 -6.28 4.30 21.68
CA PRO A 37 -7.03 5.50 21.33
C PRO A 37 -7.05 5.69 19.81
N LEU A 38 -8.10 6.34 19.31
CA LEU A 38 -8.28 6.60 17.86
C LEU A 38 -7.02 7.21 17.23
N LEU A 39 -6.35 8.13 17.93
CA LEU A 39 -5.12 8.75 17.46
C LEU A 39 -3.99 7.73 17.23
N GLY A 40 -3.87 6.72 18.11
CA GLY A 40 -2.89 5.64 17.97
C GLY A 40 -3.20 4.75 16.76
N ILE A 41 -4.48 4.46 16.52
CA ILE A 41 -4.93 3.70 15.34
C ILE A 41 -4.60 4.46 14.05
N ILE A 42 -4.87 5.77 14.02
CA ILE A 42 -4.54 6.63 12.87
C ILE A 42 -3.03 6.64 12.63
N ALA A 43 -2.22 6.82 13.68
CA ALA A 43 -0.77 6.85 13.57
C ALA A 43 -0.19 5.52 13.04
N ILE A 44 -0.70 4.38 13.52
CA ILE A 44 -0.30 3.06 13.00
C ILE A 44 -0.71 2.91 11.54
N SER A 45 -1.93 3.31 11.18
CA SER A 45 -2.43 3.23 9.81
C SER A 45 -1.60 4.09 8.85
N TRP A 46 -1.18 5.28 9.28
CA TRP A 46 -0.22 6.12 8.54
C TRP A 46 1.16 5.46 8.43
N GLY A 47 1.64 4.82 9.49
CA GLY A 47 2.88 4.05 9.46
C GLY A 47 2.84 2.91 8.44
N ILE A 48 1.71 2.21 8.32
CA ILE A 48 1.52 1.16 7.30
C ILE A 48 1.43 1.78 5.90
N ALA A 49 0.67 2.86 5.74
CA ALA A 49 0.56 3.57 4.46
C ALA A 49 1.92 4.10 3.96
N PHE A 50 2.84 4.46 4.85
CA PHE A 50 4.19 4.83 4.45
C PHE A 50 4.92 3.70 3.67
N PHE A 51 4.79 2.44 4.10
CA PHE A 51 5.38 1.31 3.38
C PHE A 51 4.67 1.02 2.06
N GLU A 52 3.35 1.24 2.00
CA GLU A 52 2.58 1.21 0.76
C GLU A 52 3.18 2.19 -0.27
N TYR A 53 3.39 3.46 0.11
CA TYR A 53 3.97 4.47 -0.77
C TYR A 53 5.41 4.15 -1.21
N CYS A 54 6.20 3.54 -0.33
CA CYS A 54 7.55 3.09 -0.66
C CYS A 54 7.57 2.08 -1.82
N LEU A 55 6.48 1.36 -2.06
CA LEU A 55 6.35 0.38 -3.14
C LEU A 55 5.58 0.95 -4.34
N MET A 56 4.50 1.67 -4.08
CA MET A 56 3.61 2.26 -5.10
C MET A 56 4.33 3.30 -5.96
N VAL A 57 5.13 4.19 -5.35
CA VAL A 57 5.83 5.25 -6.10
C VAL A 57 6.85 4.66 -7.09
N PRO A 58 7.75 3.73 -6.70
CA PRO A 58 8.61 3.04 -7.66
C PRO A 58 7.85 2.24 -8.70
N ALA A 59 6.78 1.52 -8.31
CA ALA A 59 5.97 0.72 -9.23
C ALA A 59 5.42 1.58 -10.37
N ASN A 60 4.79 2.71 -10.02
CA ASN A 60 4.20 3.64 -10.97
C ASN A 60 5.27 4.29 -11.86
N ARG A 61 6.41 4.70 -11.29
CA ARG A 61 7.50 5.28 -12.09
C ARG A 61 8.09 4.29 -13.08
N LEU A 62 8.29 3.03 -12.68
CA LEU A 62 8.82 1.96 -13.53
C LEU A 62 7.81 1.49 -14.59
N GLY A 63 6.54 1.47 -14.23
CA GLY A 63 5.44 0.98 -15.05
C GLY A 63 4.94 1.98 -16.08
N PHE A 64 5.08 3.28 -15.82
CA PHE A 64 4.48 4.33 -16.63
C PHE A 64 5.11 4.44 -18.02
N LYS A 65 4.25 4.41 -19.05
CA LYS A 65 4.63 4.48 -20.46
C LYS A 65 5.44 5.71 -20.80
N GLY A 66 5.15 6.86 -20.17
CA GLY A 66 5.94 8.09 -20.34
C GLY A 66 7.40 7.97 -19.86
N ASN A 67 7.70 7.03 -18.97
CA ASN A 67 9.06 6.73 -18.48
C ASN A 67 9.70 5.52 -19.19
N GLY A 68 9.12 5.05 -20.30
CA GLY A 68 9.56 3.83 -20.99
C GLY A 68 9.16 2.54 -20.26
N GLY A 69 8.10 2.59 -19.47
CA GLY A 69 7.39 1.44 -18.90
C GLY A 69 6.32 0.90 -19.85
N PRO A 70 5.70 -0.26 -19.53
CA PRO A 70 4.75 -0.91 -20.43
C PRO A 70 3.28 -0.47 -20.25
N PHE A 71 2.93 0.24 -19.17
CA PHE A 71 1.54 0.51 -18.78
C PHE A 71 1.16 1.99 -18.90
N THR A 72 -0.09 2.26 -19.27
CA THR A 72 -0.70 3.58 -19.23
C THR A 72 -0.97 4.03 -17.79
N LEU A 73 -1.23 5.33 -17.59
CA LEU A 73 -1.52 5.88 -16.26
C LEU A 73 -2.73 5.20 -15.60
N VAL A 74 -3.75 4.85 -16.40
CA VAL A 74 -4.98 4.23 -15.90
C VAL A 74 -4.74 2.78 -15.48
N GLU A 75 -3.90 2.05 -16.20
CA GLU A 75 -3.55 0.65 -15.87
C GLU A 75 -2.69 0.51 -14.60
N LEU A 76 -2.01 1.58 -14.19
CA LEU A 76 -1.23 1.63 -12.96
C LEU A 76 -2.06 1.96 -11.72
N LYS A 77 -3.32 2.33 -11.92
CA LYS A 77 -4.24 2.61 -10.83
C LYS A 77 -4.78 1.28 -10.31
N VAL A 78 -4.41 0.93 -9.09
CA VAL A 78 -4.93 -0.23 -8.33
C VAL A 78 -6.00 0.24 -7.37
#